data_AF-A0AAF0QYD8-F1
#
_entry.id   AF-A0AAF0QYD8-F1
#
_cell.length_a   1.000
_cell.length_b   1.000
_cell.length_c   1.000
_cell.angle_alpha   90.00
_cell.angle_beta   90.00
_cell.angle_gamma   90.00
#
_symmetry.space_group_name_H-M   'P 1'
#
loop_
_entity.id
_entity.type
_entity.pdbx_description
1 polymer ?
#
loop_
_entity_poly.entity_id
_entity_poly.type
_entity_poly.pdbx_seq_one_letter_code
_entity_poly.pdbx_strand_id
1 'polypeptide(L)'
;MHIEKNVFDNIVYTLLNDKEKSKDNIKARKDLQDMDIRQDLWPDENDDFRLGAFTIPKDKKVTFLTTLKNISMPDGYSSNISRCIHLESKRIFGLKSHDCHIIMEQLLPIAIRNVLPNQVVAVLVEFCSFFRHICLKNLSLMDLEKLQKRIVTTLCHLEMLFPPSFFTVMVHLTVHLVDEVIQGGPVHYRWMYFVERLLGHFKSLIGNKSQAERCIAEGHKIEEVLTLFSRYFEDIESRINRPKRVNDESNRNEVSEMSSMFPRQGKVVGGFITFPSTHLEKTQAHRYVLLNCASAKPFIE
;
A
#
# COMPACT_ATOMS: atom_id res chain seq x y z
N MET A 1 -6.31 -11.18 0.58
CA MET A 1 -6.79 -10.06 -0.26
C MET A 1 -8.07 -9.41 0.28
N HIS A 2 -9.27 -9.98 0.12
CA HIS A 2 -10.51 -9.27 0.51
C HIS A 2 -10.70 -9.14 2.03
N ILE A 3 -10.35 -10.19 2.79
CA ILE A 3 -10.35 -10.14 4.26
C ILE A 3 -9.49 -8.98 4.73
N GLU A 4 -8.23 -8.96 4.30
CA GLU A 4 -7.27 -7.90 4.63
C GLU A 4 -7.74 -6.50 4.24
N LYS A 5 -8.30 -6.30 3.04
CA LYS A 5 -8.90 -5.02 2.66
C LYS A 5 -10.02 -4.59 3.62
N ASN A 6 -10.93 -5.50 3.96
CA ASN A 6 -12.04 -5.18 4.87
C ASN A 6 -11.56 -4.86 6.29
N VAL A 7 -10.55 -5.59 6.76
CA VAL A 7 -9.91 -5.34 8.05
C VAL A 7 -9.21 -3.98 8.05
N PHE A 8 -8.45 -3.67 7.00
CA PHE A 8 -7.82 -2.37 6.81
C PHE A 8 -8.85 -1.23 6.81
N ASP A 9 -9.93 -1.37 6.03
CA ASP A 9 -11.00 -0.37 5.97
C ASP A 9 -11.63 -0.17 7.35
N ASN A 10 -11.92 -1.25 8.09
CA ASN A 10 -12.44 -1.17 9.46
C ASN A 10 -11.49 -0.39 10.38
N ILE A 11 -10.19 -0.67 10.34
CA ILE A 11 -9.19 0.05 11.14
C ILE A 11 -9.20 1.52 10.75
N VAL A 12 -8.90 1.85 9.49
CA VAL A 12 -8.67 3.23 9.06
C VAL A 12 -9.91 4.09 9.23
N TYR A 13 -11.10 3.61 8.90
CA TYR A 13 -12.33 4.39 9.06
C TYR A 13 -12.70 4.60 10.52
N THR A 14 -12.37 3.65 11.41
CA THR A 14 -12.58 3.80 12.85
C THR A 14 -11.56 4.76 13.47
N LEU A 15 -10.27 4.66 13.09
CA LEU A 15 -9.23 5.59 13.53
C LEU A 15 -9.53 7.03 13.09
N LEU A 16 -10.00 7.22 11.86
CA LEU A 16 -10.35 8.52 11.31
C LEU A 16 -11.73 9.03 11.77
N ASN A 17 -12.51 8.22 12.50
CA ASN A 17 -13.90 8.51 12.87
C ASN A 17 -14.71 9.01 11.65
N ASP A 18 -14.75 8.21 10.59
CA ASP A 18 -15.54 8.50 9.39
C ASP A 18 -17.04 8.32 9.69
N LYS A 19 -17.86 9.29 9.32
CA LYS A 19 -19.29 9.34 9.67
C LYS A 19 -20.10 8.13 9.18
N GLU A 20 -19.72 7.55 8.04
CA GLU A 20 -20.50 6.49 7.39
C GLU A 20 -19.91 5.11 7.66
N LYS A 21 -18.59 5.02 7.76
CA LYS A 21 -17.87 3.73 7.75
C LYS A 21 -17.18 3.38 9.07
N SER A 22 -17.12 4.31 10.02
CA SER A 22 -16.57 4.03 11.34
C SER A 22 -17.33 2.89 12.00
N LYS A 23 -16.59 1.97 12.64
CA LYS A 23 -17.19 0.97 13.52
C LYS A 23 -17.53 1.55 14.88
N ASP A 24 -16.96 2.71 15.21
CA ASP A 24 -17.34 3.46 16.38
C ASP A 24 -18.50 4.42 16.06
N ASN A 25 -19.72 4.05 16.46
CA ASN A 25 -20.94 4.82 16.24
C ASN A 25 -21.90 4.70 17.43
N ILE A 26 -22.97 5.50 17.45
CA ILE A 26 -23.91 5.55 18.58
C ILE A 26 -24.52 4.18 18.92
N LYS A 27 -24.81 3.34 17.92
CA LYS A 27 -25.35 1.98 18.17
C LYS A 27 -24.32 1.13 18.89
N ALA A 28 -23.08 1.15 18.42
CA ALA A 28 -21.98 0.45 19.06
C ALA A 28 -21.73 0.94 20.50
N ARG A 29 -22.00 2.21 20.81
CA ARG A 29 -21.90 2.76 22.18
C ARG A 29 -23.08 2.35 23.06
N LYS A 30 -24.31 2.30 22.52
CA LYS A 30 -25.48 1.74 23.21
C LYS A 30 -25.29 0.25 23.52
N ASP A 31 -24.71 -0.51 22.59
CA ASP A 31 -24.37 -1.92 22.82
C ASP A 31 -23.42 -2.08 24.03
N LEU A 32 -22.45 -1.17 24.22
CA LEU A 32 -21.58 -1.20 25.41
C LEU A 32 -22.35 -0.95 26.72
N GLN A 33 -23.36 -0.07 26.67
CA GLN A 33 -24.22 0.22 27.81
C GLN A 33 -25.14 -0.95 28.13
N ASP A 34 -25.75 -1.57 27.13
CA ASP A 34 -26.61 -2.74 27.28
C ASP A 34 -25.84 -3.95 27.82
N MET A 35 -24.54 -4.05 27.48
CA MET A 35 -23.63 -5.07 27.98
C MET A 35 -23.01 -4.75 29.36
N ASP A 36 -23.29 -3.57 29.92
CA ASP A 36 -22.71 -3.06 31.18
C ASP A 36 -21.17 -3.06 31.24
N ILE A 37 -20.52 -2.65 30.13
CA ILE A 37 -19.05 -2.59 30.03
C ILE A 37 -18.57 -1.21 29.56
N ARG A 38 -17.36 -0.81 29.98
CA ARG A 38 -16.70 0.45 29.56
C ARG A 38 -17.60 1.68 29.70
N GLN A 39 -18.04 1.93 30.94
CA GLN A 39 -18.88 3.08 31.31
C GLN A 39 -18.31 4.43 30.87
N ASP A 40 -16.99 4.55 30.76
CA ASP A 40 -16.28 5.73 30.26
C ASP A 40 -16.56 6.06 28.78
N LEU A 41 -17.08 5.09 28.03
CA LEU A 41 -17.38 5.16 26.60
C LEU A 41 -18.88 5.27 26.30
N TRP A 42 -19.75 5.29 27.30
CA TRP A 42 -21.20 5.34 27.10
C TRP A 42 -21.65 6.67 26.48
N PRO A 43 -22.76 6.66 25.72
CA PRO A 43 -23.36 7.88 25.24
C PRO A 43 -24.07 8.63 26.39
N ASP A 44 -24.18 9.94 26.25
CA ASP A 44 -24.99 10.78 27.14
C ASP A 44 -26.48 10.75 26.74
N GLU A 45 -27.31 11.49 27.48
CA GLU A 45 -28.76 11.59 27.21
C GLU A 45 -29.08 12.23 25.84
N ASN A 46 -28.12 12.92 25.22
CA ASN A 46 -28.25 13.55 23.90
C ASN A 46 -27.67 12.70 22.77
N ASP A 47 -27.34 11.43 23.02
CA ASP A 47 -26.66 10.53 22.08
C ASP A 47 -25.26 11.02 21.63
N ASP A 48 -24.60 11.89 22.40
CA ASP A 48 -23.19 12.26 22.20
C ASP A 48 -22.26 11.38 23.06
N PHE A 49 -21.02 11.17 22.62
CA PHE A 49 -20.09 10.28 23.31
C PHE A 49 -18.63 10.70 23.18
N ARG A 50 -17.84 10.33 24.20
CA ARG A 50 -16.40 10.59 24.20
C ARG A 50 -15.69 9.67 23.21
N LEU A 51 -14.81 10.26 22.41
CA LEU A 51 -13.97 9.53 21.45
C LEU A 51 -13.07 8.55 22.21
N GLY A 52 -12.96 7.33 21.69
CA GLY A 52 -12.10 6.30 22.27
C GLY A 52 -10.62 6.62 22.09
N ALA A 53 -9.76 6.00 22.90
CA ALA A 53 -8.31 6.17 22.81
C ALA A 53 -7.72 5.78 21.44
N PHE A 54 -8.45 4.96 20.67
CA PHE A 54 -8.09 4.57 19.31
C PHE A 54 -8.42 5.62 18.24
N THR A 55 -9.21 6.65 18.54
CA THR A 55 -9.54 7.68 17.54
C THR A 55 -8.38 8.67 17.39
N ILE A 56 -7.97 8.94 16.14
CA ILE A 56 -6.95 9.96 15.86
C ILE A 56 -7.53 11.35 16.17
N PRO A 57 -6.87 12.14 17.04
CA PRO A 57 -7.27 13.51 17.34
C PRO A 57 -7.37 14.42 16.11
N LYS A 58 -8.29 15.40 16.12
CA LYS A 58 -8.61 16.25 14.94
C LYS A 58 -7.41 17.04 14.40
N ASP A 59 -6.49 17.42 15.29
CA ASP A 59 -5.21 18.08 15.03
C ASP A 59 -4.22 17.12 14.36
N LYS A 60 -4.16 15.86 14.81
CA LYS A 60 -3.23 14.84 14.30
C LYS A 60 -3.70 14.12 13.02
N LYS A 61 -5.00 14.21 12.65
CA LYS A 61 -5.52 13.62 11.40
C LYS A 61 -4.79 14.14 10.17
N VAL A 62 -4.51 15.45 10.11
CA VAL A 62 -3.81 16.05 8.98
C VAL A 62 -2.39 15.50 8.88
N THR A 63 -1.70 15.36 10.01
CA THR A 63 -0.36 14.75 10.08
C THR A 63 -0.36 13.32 9.54
N PHE A 64 -1.27 12.47 10.03
CA PHE A 64 -1.41 11.08 9.56
C PHE A 64 -1.62 11.00 8.03
N LEU A 65 -2.55 11.80 7.51
CA LEU A 65 -2.86 11.83 6.08
C LEU A 65 -1.72 12.39 5.25
N THR A 66 -1.02 13.40 5.76
CA THR A 66 0.12 14.02 5.08
C THR A 66 1.28 13.05 5.01
N THR A 67 1.54 12.28 6.07
CA THR A 67 2.52 11.20 6.07
C THR A 67 2.20 10.21 4.95
N LEU A 68 0.96 9.74 4.83
CA LEU A 68 0.59 8.81 3.77
C LEU A 68 0.62 9.45 2.36
N LYS A 69 0.31 10.75 2.25
CA LYS A 69 0.27 11.47 0.98
C LYS A 69 1.67 11.73 0.39
N ASN A 70 2.66 11.94 1.25
CA ASN A 70 4.03 12.28 0.85
C ASN A 70 4.90 11.05 0.57
N ILE A 71 4.36 9.84 0.72
CA ILE A 71 5.10 8.62 0.43
C ILE A 71 5.28 8.46 -1.07
N SER A 72 6.53 8.34 -1.48
CA SER A 72 6.92 7.93 -2.83
C SER A 72 7.43 6.50 -2.79
N MET A 73 7.01 5.68 -3.76
CA MET A 73 7.34 4.27 -3.84
C MET A 73 7.98 3.96 -5.20
N PRO A 74 8.80 2.90 -5.30
CA PRO A 74 9.32 2.44 -6.58
C PRO A 74 8.20 2.14 -7.58
N ASP A 75 8.49 2.33 -8.87
CA ASP A 75 7.52 2.03 -9.93
C ASP A 75 7.09 0.56 -9.86
N GLY A 76 5.81 0.31 -10.06
CA GLY A 76 5.21 -1.02 -9.97
C GLY A 76 5.02 -1.58 -8.55
N TYR A 77 5.52 -0.92 -7.49
CA TYR A 77 5.37 -1.40 -6.12
C TYR A 77 3.96 -1.16 -5.55
N SER A 78 3.40 0.03 -5.71
CA SER A 78 2.03 0.36 -5.31
C SER A 78 1.40 1.34 -6.29
N SER A 79 0.08 1.51 -6.25
CA SER A 79 -0.53 2.63 -6.95
C SER A 79 -0.17 3.96 -6.25
N ASN A 80 -0.48 5.08 -6.89
CA ASN A 80 -0.23 6.40 -6.33
C ASN A 80 -1.24 6.71 -5.21
N ILE A 81 -0.90 6.30 -3.98
CA ILE A 81 -1.69 6.47 -2.74
C ILE A 81 -2.05 7.95 -2.50
N SER A 82 -1.19 8.89 -2.91
CA SER A 82 -1.45 10.33 -2.73
C SER A 82 -2.76 10.79 -3.36
N ARG A 83 -3.20 10.13 -4.46
CA ARG A 83 -4.46 10.43 -5.17
C ARG A 83 -5.69 9.99 -4.39
N CYS A 84 -5.54 9.09 -3.42
CA CYS A 84 -6.60 8.58 -2.57
C CYS A 84 -6.80 9.40 -1.29
N ILE A 85 -5.97 10.45 -1.07
CA ILE A 85 -5.92 11.20 0.18
C ILE A 85 -6.36 12.65 -0.04
N HIS A 86 -7.44 13.02 0.63
CA HIS A 86 -8.00 14.37 0.62
C HIS A 86 -7.80 15.03 1.98
N LEU A 87 -6.88 16.01 2.02
CA LEU A 87 -6.49 16.69 3.27
C LEU A 87 -7.59 17.63 3.78
N GLU A 88 -8.27 18.35 2.88
CA GLU A 88 -9.35 19.28 3.23
C GLU A 88 -10.52 18.57 3.92
N SER A 89 -10.98 17.47 3.33
CA SER A 89 -12.05 16.65 3.89
C SER A 89 -11.57 15.71 4.99
N LYS A 90 -10.25 15.56 5.20
CA LYS A 90 -9.60 14.62 6.12
C LYS A 90 -10.04 13.17 5.88
N ARG A 91 -10.19 12.77 4.61
CA ARG A 91 -10.67 11.43 4.20
C ARG A 91 -9.65 10.69 3.33
N ILE A 92 -9.76 9.36 3.40
CA ILE A 92 -9.10 8.44 2.47
C ILE A 92 -10.18 7.65 1.74
N PHE A 93 -10.11 7.60 0.41
CA PHE A 93 -11.03 6.81 -0.40
C PHE A 93 -10.41 6.36 -1.71
N GLY A 94 -11.04 5.38 -2.36
CA GLY A 94 -10.60 4.87 -3.67
C GLY A 94 -9.38 3.95 -3.63
N LEU A 95 -8.94 3.52 -2.43
CA LEU A 95 -7.90 2.50 -2.28
C LEU A 95 -8.39 1.15 -2.80
N LYS A 96 -7.55 0.48 -3.59
CA LYS A 96 -7.79 -0.91 -4.02
C LYS A 96 -7.21 -1.88 -3.00
N SER A 97 -7.62 -3.14 -3.09
CA SER A 97 -7.15 -4.23 -2.20
C SER A 97 -5.63 -4.32 -2.08
N HIS A 98 -4.89 -4.01 -3.15
CA HIS A 98 -3.43 -4.00 -3.14
C HIS A 98 -2.87 -2.78 -2.38
N ASP A 99 -3.49 -1.61 -2.52
CA ASP A 99 -3.04 -0.41 -1.81
C ASP A 99 -3.26 -0.56 -0.30
N CYS A 100 -4.42 -1.12 0.08
CA CYS A 100 -4.73 -1.47 1.47
C CYS A 100 -3.67 -2.42 2.06
N HIS A 101 -3.27 -3.45 1.31
CA HIS A 101 -2.24 -4.41 1.71
C HIS A 101 -0.89 -3.71 1.98
N ILE A 102 -0.41 -2.89 1.04
CA ILE A 102 0.85 -2.14 1.21
C ILE A 102 0.78 -1.19 2.41
N ILE A 103 -0.35 -0.48 2.58
CA ILE A 103 -0.50 0.43 3.72
C ILE A 103 -0.54 -0.37 5.02
N MET A 104 -1.32 -1.45 5.10
CA MET A 104 -1.48 -2.24 6.32
C MET A 104 -0.17 -2.86 6.79
N GLU A 105 0.60 -3.48 5.89
CA GLU A 105 1.81 -4.21 6.29
C GLU A 105 3.04 -3.33 6.52
N GLN A 106 3.15 -2.20 5.80
CA GLN A 106 4.38 -1.40 5.78
C GLN A 106 4.19 0.01 6.33
N LEU A 107 3.11 0.70 5.95
CA LEU A 107 2.99 2.15 6.18
C LEU A 107 2.22 2.49 7.45
N LEU A 108 1.14 1.77 7.74
CA LEU A 108 0.27 1.99 8.89
C LEU A 108 1.04 1.87 10.21
N PRO A 109 1.89 0.85 10.45
CA PRO A 109 2.72 0.74 11.66
C PRO A 109 3.66 1.93 11.90
N ILE A 110 3.99 2.69 10.85
CA ILE A 110 4.86 3.87 10.91
C ILE A 110 3.98 5.11 11.11
N ALA A 111 2.93 5.25 10.31
CA ALA A 111 2.06 6.42 10.28
C ALA A 111 1.29 6.63 11.61
N ILE A 112 0.98 5.57 12.34
CA ILE A 112 0.20 5.67 13.59
C ILE A 112 1.03 6.05 14.83
N ARG A 113 2.36 5.90 14.80
CA ARG A 113 3.24 6.00 15.99
C ARG A 113 3.14 7.34 16.71
N ASN A 114 3.04 8.44 15.96
CA ASN A 114 3.06 9.79 16.52
C ASN A 114 1.64 10.37 16.72
N VAL A 115 0.61 9.64 16.28
CA VAL A 115 -0.78 10.12 16.25
C VAL A 115 -1.71 9.41 17.22
N LEU A 116 -1.34 8.22 17.71
CA LEU A 116 -2.12 7.44 18.68
C LEU A 116 -1.32 7.14 19.96
N PRO A 117 -1.99 6.80 21.08
CA PRO A 117 -1.32 6.35 22.30
C PRO A 117 -0.52 5.06 22.10
N ASN A 118 0.60 4.91 22.83
CA ASN A 118 1.51 3.76 22.70
C ASN A 118 0.81 2.40 22.85
N GLN A 119 -0.18 2.28 23.74
CA GLN A 119 -0.94 1.04 23.93
C GLN A 119 -1.72 0.65 22.66
N VAL A 120 -2.39 1.61 22.02
CA VAL A 120 -3.13 1.37 20.78
C VAL A 120 -2.17 1.05 19.63
N VAL A 121 -1.06 1.81 19.54
CA VAL A 121 -0.02 1.59 18.53
C VAL A 121 0.54 0.18 18.65
N ALA A 122 0.90 -0.28 19.85
CA ALA A 122 1.46 -1.61 20.05
C ALA A 122 0.55 -2.72 19.51
N VAL A 123 -0.74 -2.66 19.83
CA VAL A 123 -1.73 -3.67 19.39
C VAL A 123 -1.92 -3.62 17.87
N LEU A 124 -2.06 -2.43 17.28
CA LEU A 124 -2.22 -2.29 15.83
C LEU A 124 -0.96 -2.71 15.06
N VAL A 125 0.23 -2.38 15.58
CA VAL A 125 1.51 -2.81 14.98
C VAL A 125 1.62 -4.33 15.01
N GLU A 126 1.25 -4.97 16.13
CA GLU A 126 1.25 -6.44 16.23
C GLU A 126 0.25 -7.07 15.24
N PHE A 127 -0.92 -6.48 15.08
CA PHE A 127 -1.91 -6.95 14.11
C PHE A 127 -1.46 -6.76 12.65
N CYS A 128 -0.83 -5.63 12.32
CA CYS A 128 -0.23 -5.41 11.00
C CYS A 128 0.95 -6.38 10.75
N SER A 129 1.75 -6.63 11.78
CA SER A 129 2.85 -7.59 11.75
C SER A 129 2.34 -8.99 11.45
N PHE A 130 1.20 -9.39 11.99
CA PHE A 130 0.56 -10.67 11.66
C PHE A 130 0.30 -10.83 10.16
N PHE A 131 -0.35 -9.84 9.51
CA PHE A 131 -0.59 -9.86 8.06
C PHE A 131 0.73 -9.95 7.28
N ARG A 132 1.72 -9.15 7.67
CA ARG A 132 3.05 -9.22 7.05
C ARG A 132 3.70 -10.59 7.18
N HIS A 133 3.54 -11.28 8.32
CA HIS A 133 4.14 -12.59 8.54
C HIS A 133 3.47 -13.68 7.69
N ILE A 134 2.14 -13.71 7.58
CA ILE A 134 1.46 -14.71 6.75
C ILE A 134 1.77 -14.51 5.25
N CYS A 135 2.13 -13.30 4.83
CA CYS A 135 2.48 -12.96 3.45
C CYS A 135 3.96 -13.19 3.10
N LEU A 136 4.77 -13.75 4.00
CA LEU A 136 6.16 -14.08 3.69
C LEU A 136 6.25 -15.18 2.62
N LYS A 137 7.29 -15.08 1.77
CA LYS A 137 7.55 -16.06 0.71
C LYS A 137 7.86 -17.45 1.24
N ASN A 138 8.59 -17.50 2.36
CA ASN A 138 9.03 -18.72 3.02
C ASN A 138 8.42 -18.74 4.42
N LEU A 139 7.68 -19.79 4.73
CA LEU A 139 6.97 -19.96 5.99
C LEU A 139 7.41 -21.28 6.63
N SER A 140 7.72 -21.25 7.93
CA SER A 140 7.98 -22.45 8.70
C SER A 140 6.74 -22.82 9.52
N LEU A 141 6.46 -24.13 9.66
CA LEU A 141 5.32 -24.60 10.45
C LEU A 141 5.43 -24.17 11.93
N MET A 142 6.64 -24.19 12.48
CA MET A 142 6.92 -23.74 13.85
C MET A 142 6.58 -22.25 14.05
N ASP A 143 6.87 -21.40 13.07
CA ASP A 143 6.53 -19.98 13.14
C ASP A 143 5.03 -19.75 12.97
N LEU A 144 4.36 -20.54 12.14
CA LEU A 144 2.90 -20.49 11.96
C LEU A 144 2.17 -20.89 13.25
N GLU A 145 2.60 -21.94 13.96
CA GLU A 145 2.01 -22.32 15.26
C GLU A 145 2.13 -21.20 16.31
N LYS A 146 3.28 -20.52 16.35
CA LYS A 146 3.47 -19.35 17.21
C LYS A 146 2.60 -18.18 16.77
N LEU A 147 2.49 -17.97 15.46
CA LEU A 147 1.68 -16.91 14.88
C LEU A 147 0.20 -17.10 15.19
N GLN A 148 -0.29 -18.35 15.21
CA GLN A 148 -1.66 -18.68 15.58
C GLN A 148 -1.97 -18.30 17.03
N LYS A 149 -1.05 -18.57 17.97
CA LYS A 149 -1.21 -18.14 19.37
C LYS A 149 -1.16 -16.61 19.50
N ARG A 150 -0.30 -15.95 18.73
CA ARG A 150 -0.18 -14.49 18.71
C ARG A 150 -1.44 -13.82 18.21
N ILE A 151 -2.04 -14.27 17.10
CA ILE A 151 -3.24 -13.62 16.55
C ILE A 151 -4.43 -13.69 17.49
N VAL A 152 -4.63 -14.82 18.18
CA VAL A 152 -5.68 -14.96 19.21
C VAL A 152 -5.48 -13.91 20.31
N THR A 153 -4.26 -13.80 20.83
CA THR A 153 -3.91 -12.80 21.86
C THR A 153 -4.10 -11.37 21.36
N THR A 154 -3.69 -11.08 20.12
CA THR A 154 -3.85 -9.77 19.48
C THR A 154 -5.31 -9.39 19.30
N LEU A 155 -6.18 -10.34 18.93
CA LEU A 155 -7.62 -10.10 18.83
C LEU A 155 -8.23 -9.76 20.21
N CYS A 156 -7.81 -10.44 21.28
CA CYS A 156 -8.23 -10.08 22.64
C CYS A 156 -7.77 -8.66 23.02
N HIS A 157 -6.53 -8.29 22.71
CA HIS A 157 -6.05 -6.93 22.95
C HIS A 157 -6.79 -5.88 22.12
N LEU A 158 -7.17 -6.21 20.88
CA LEU A 158 -8.04 -5.35 20.08
C LEU A 158 -9.41 -5.21 20.74
N GLU A 159 -9.96 -6.27 21.33
CA GLU A 159 -11.30 -6.27 21.95
C GLU A 159 -11.34 -5.39 23.20
N MET A 160 -10.24 -5.35 23.93
CA MET A 160 -10.06 -4.41 25.05
C MET A 160 -10.08 -2.94 24.60
N LEU A 161 -9.67 -2.65 23.36
CA LEU A 161 -9.55 -1.28 22.84
C LEU A 161 -10.77 -0.82 22.03
N PHE A 162 -11.27 -1.67 21.14
CA PHE A 162 -12.30 -1.33 20.15
C PHE A 162 -13.70 -1.80 20.58
N PRO A 163 -14.78 -1.13 20.10
CA PRO A 163 -16.15 -1.58 20.36
C PRO A 163 -16.47 -2.91 19.66
N PRO A 164 -17.48 -3.67 20.13
CA PRO A 164 -17.88 -4.96 19.52
C PRO A 164 -18.17 -4.88 18.01
N SER A 165 -18.75 -3.77 17.56
CA SER A 165 -19.00 -3.47 16.14
C SER A 165 -17.76 -3.51 15.23
N PHE A 166 -16.55 -3.36 15.80
CA PHE A 166 -15.29 -3.49 15.07
C PHE A 166 -15.06 -4.93 14.60
N PHE A 167 -15.50 -5.90 15.39
CA PHE A 167 -15.33 -7.33 15.17
C PHE A 167 -16.34 -7.87 14.17
N THR A 168 -16.23 -7.40 12.93
CA THR A 168 -17.02 -7.96 11.83
C THR A 168 -16.57 -9.40 11.54
N VAL A 169 -17.39 -10.15 10.80
CA VAL A 169 -17.02 -11.50 10.31
C VAL A 169 -15.62 -11.51 9.68
N MET A 170 -15.26 -10.47 8.93
CA MET A 170 -13.94 -10.35 8.29
C MET A 170 -12.79 -10.23 9.30
N VAL A 171 -12.99 -9.53 10.42
CA VAL A 171 -11.98 -9.44 11.48
C VAL A 171 -11.87 -10.78 12.20
N HIS A 172 -12.98 -11.45 12.49
CA HIS A 172 -12.96 -12.77 13.11
C HIS A 172 -12.26 -13.83 12.25
N LEU A 173 -12.47 -13.81 10.92
CA LEU A 173 -11.83 -14.73 9.99
C LEU A 173 -10.29 -14.66 10.03
N THR A 174 -9.69 -13.59 10.58
CA THR A 174 -8.24 -13.50 10.71
C THR A 174 -7.62 -14.60 11.57
N VAL A 175 -8.36 -15.14 12.54
CA VAL A 175 -7.89 -16.25 13.38
C VAL A 175 -7.75 -17.57 12.60
N HIS A 176 -8.43 -17.70 11.46
CA HIS A 176 -8.39 -18.90 10.62
C HIS A 176 -7.34 -18.80 9.51
N LEU A 177 -6.71 -17.64 9.32
CA LEU A 177 -5.77 -17.43 8.21
C LEU A 177 -4.51 -18.29 8.36
N VAL A 178 -4.07 -18.59 9.57
CA VAL A 178 -2.90 -19.47 9.75
C VAL A 178 -3.24 -20.90 9.35
N ASP A 179 -4.40 -21.43 9.76
CA ASP A 179 -4.85 -22.75 9.34
C ASP A 179 -4.99 -22.80 7.81
N GLU A 180 -5.55 -21.74 7.21
CA GLU A 180 -5.65 -21.61 5.76
C GLU A 180 -4.28 -21.64 5.07
N VAL A 181 -3.26 -21.05 5.68
CA VAL A 181 -1.87 -21.07 5.18
C VAL A 181 -1.20 -22.43 5.38
N ILE A 182 -1.46 -23.11 6.49
CA ILE A 182 -0.95 -24.46 6.74
C ILE A 182 -1.51 -25.44 5.69
N GLN A 183 -2.82 -25.33 5.39
CA GLN A 183 -3.48 -26.22 4.42
C GLN A 183 -3.22 -25.83 2.96
N GLY A 184 -3.30 -24.54 2.65
CA GLY A 184 -3.21 -24.02 1.29
C GLY A 184 -1.81 -23.59 0.85
N GLY A 185 -0.83 -23.60 1.76
CA GLY A 185 0.50 -23.06 1.51
C GLY A 185 0.54 -21.53 1.45
N PRO A 186 1.67 -20.97 0.98
CA PRO A 186 1.92 -19.53 0.97
C PRO A 186 0.84 -18.73 0.24
N VAL A 187 0.48 -17.57 0.82
CA VAL A 187 -0.67 -16.77 0.38
C VAL A 187 -0.47 -16.19 -1.03
N HIS A 188 0.77 -15.91 -1.45
CA HIS A 188 1.07 -15.28 -2.74
C HIS A 188 0.61 -16.08 -3.95
N TYR A 189 0.53 -17.41 -3.84
CA TYR A 189 0.00 -18.27 -4.91
C TYR A 189 -1.52 -18.31 -4.97
N ARG A 190 -2.20 -17.88 -3.89
CA ARG A 190 -3.66 -17.97 -3.72
C ARG A 190 -4.34 -16.61 -3.83
N TRP A 191 -3.57 -15.55 -4.01
CA TRP A 191 -4.12 -14.22 -4.24
C TRP A 191 -4.75 -14.08 -5.62
N MET A 192 -5.93 -13.45 -5.61
CA MET A 192 -6.69 -13.16 -6.82
C MET A 192 -6.23 -11.89 -7.54
N TYR A 193 -5.15 -11.22 -7.10
CA TYR A 193 -4.69 -9.97 -7.73
C TYR A 193 -4.42 -10.13 -9.23
N PHE A 194 -3.80 -11.24 -9.65
CA PHE A 194 -3.51 -11.48 -11.07
C PHE A 194 -4.80 -11.71 -11.86
N VAL A 195 -5.75 -12.46 -11.28
CA VAL A 195 -7.05 -12.74 -11.89
C VAL A 195 -7.86 -11.45 -12.03
N GLU A 196 -7.97 -10.65 -10.96
CA GLU A 196 -8.69 -9.37 -10.99
C GLU A 196 -8.11 -8.39 -12.02
N ARG A 197 -6.77 -8.35 -12.17
CA ARG A 197 -6.11 -7.54 -13.21
C ARG A 197 -6.44 -8.05 -14.61
N LEU A 198 -6.42 -9.37 -14.82
CA LEU A 198 -6.77 -9.99 -16.09
C LEU A 198 -8.23 -9.71 -16.47
N LEU A 199 -9.16 -9.88 -15.53
CA LEU A 199 -10.57 -9.55 -15.73
C LEU A 199 -10.77 -8.05 -15.99
N GLY A 200 -9.99 -7.19 -15.34
CA GLY A 200 -9.96 -5.75 -15.62
C GLY A 200 -9.54 -5.45 -17.06
N HIS A 201 -8.54 -6.18 -17.59
CA HIS A 201 -8.12 -6.10 -18.98
C HIS A 201 -9.24 -6.56 -19.93
N PHE A 202 -9.84 -7.73 -19.72
CA PHE A 202 -10.96 -8.20 -20.54
C PHE A 202 -12.14 -7.26 -20.53
N LYS A 203 -12.43 -6.62 -19.38
CA LYS A 203 -13.47 -5.60 -19.28
C LYS A 203 -13.23 -4.42 -20.21
N SER A 204 -11.97 -4.07 -20.48
CA SER A 204 -11.61 -2.99 -21.42
C SER A 204 -11.87 -3.36 -22.89
N LEU A 205 -11.95 -4.65 -23.21
CA LEU A 205 -12.27 -5.17 -24.56
C LEU A 205 -13.77 -5.17 -24.86
N ILE A 206 -14.63 -4.99 -23.85
CA ILE A 206 -16.08 -5.03 -24.02
C ILE A 206 -16.57 -3.71 -24.64
N GLY A 207 -16.78 -3.72 -25.97
CA GLY A 207 -17.43 -2.61 -26.69
C GLY A 207 -18.95 -2.63 -26.58
N ASN A 208 -19.56 -3.82 -26.65
CA ASN A 208 -21.01 -4.01 -26.52
C ASN A 208 -21.35 -4.94 -25.35
N LYS A 209 -22.07 -4.40 -24.35
CA LYS A 209 -22.46 -5.16 -23.16
C LYS A 209 -23.46 -6.28 -23.43
N SER A 210 -24.26 -6.21 -24.52
CA SER A 210 -25.20 -7.29 -24.87
C SER A 210 -24.53 -8.53 -25.46
N GLN A 211 -23.26 -8.42 -25.85
CA GLN A 211 -22.46 -9.52 -26.42
C GLN A 211 -21.03 -9.51 -25.86
N ALA A 212 -20.91 -9.43 -24.53
CA ALA A 212 -19.62 -9.25 -23.86
C ALA A 212 -18.59 -10.34 -24.21
N GLU A 213 -18.99 -11.61 -24.23
CA GLU A 213 -18.11 -12.74 -24.55
C GLU A 213 -17.53 -12.63 -25.96
N ARG A 214 -18.38 -12.29 -26.94
CA ARG A 214 -17.96 -12.08 -28.33
C ARG A 214 -16.98 -10.92 -28.45
N CYS A 215 -17.26 -9.79 -27.79
CA CYS A 215 -16.34 -8.65 -27.80
C CYS A 215 -14.97 -9.00 -27.21
N ILE A 216 -14.94 -9.75 -26.11
CA ILE A 216 -13.69 -10.20 -25.49
C ILE A 216 -12.93 -11.12 -26.46
N ALA A 217 -13.59 -12.10 -27.07
CA ALA A 217 -12.95 -13.02 -28.00
C ALA A 217 -12.40 -12.32 -29.25
N GLU A 218 -13.17 -11.41 -29.85
CA GLU A 218 -12.72 -10.62 -31.01
C GLU A 218 -11.57 -9.68 -30.64
N GLY A 219 -11.69 -8.96 -29.52
CA GLY A 219 -10.65 -8.06 -29.03
C GLY A 219 -9.34 -8.79 -28.69
N HIS A 220 -9.42 -9.95 -28.03
CA HIS A 220 -8.26 -10.77 -27.71
C HIS A 220 -7.57 -11.29 -28.98
N LYS A 221 -8.35 -11.76 -29.97
CA LYS A 221 -7.82 -12.21 -31.26
C LYS A 221 -7.06 -11.08 -31.97
N ILE A 222 -7.60 -9.86 -31.96
CA ILE A 222 -6.91 -8.69 -32.53
C ILE A 222 -5.61 -8.41 -31.75
N GLU A 223 -5.64 -8.42 -30.42
CA GLU A 223 -4.45 -8.20 -29.61
C GLU A 223 -3.35 -9.24 -29.87
N GLU A 224 -3.70 -10.53 -29.97
CA GLU A 224 -2.74 -11.60 -30.27
C GLU A 224 -2.12 -11.45 -31.66
N VAL A 225 -2.94 -11.16 -32.67
CA VAL A 225 -2.49 -10.95 -34.04
C VAL A 225 -1.55 -9.75 -34.13
N LEU A 226 -1.89 -8.62 -33.49
CA LEU A 226 -1.03 -7.44 -33.45
C LEU A 226 0.27 -7.71 -32.70
N THR A 227 0.21 -8.48 -31.60
CA THR A 227 1.40 -8.87 -30.84
C THR A 227 2.31 -9.78 -31.67
N LEU A 228 1.76 -10.69 -32.48
CA LEU A 228 2.54 -11.52 -33.39
C LEU A 228 3.20 -10.67 -34.49
N PHE A 229 2.44 -9.80 -35.16
CA PHE A 229 2.97 -8.93 -36.21
C PHE A 229 4.04 -7.98 -35.69
N SER A 230 3.92 -7.48 -34.47
CA SER A 230 4.95 -6.60 -33.89
C SER A 230 6.34 -7.23 -33.77
N ARG A 231 6.47 -8.56 -33.84
CA ARG A 231 7.77 -9.24 -33.84
C ARG A 231 8.48 -9.16 -35.20
N TYR A 232 7.76 -8.84 -36.27
CA TYR A 232 8.31 -8.76 -37.63
C TYR A 232 8.61 -7.32 -38.07
N PHE A 233 8.17 -6.32 -37.31
CA PHE A 233 8.39 -4.91 -37.62
C PHE A 233 9.27 -4.27 -36.54
N GLU A 234 10.54 -4.02 -36.86
CA GLU A 234 11.49 -3.37 -35.93
C GLU A 234 11.24 -1.86 -35.81
N ASP A 235 10.79 -1.23 -36.90
CA ASP A 235 10.63 0.23 -37.00
C ASP A 235 9.29 0.76 -36.48
N ILE A 236 8.36 -0.12 -36.11
CA ILE A 236 7.01 0.26 -35.66
C ILE A 236 6.90 0.11 -34.16
N GLU A 237 6.51 1.19 -33.47
CA GLU A 237 6.23 1.13 -32.03
C GLU A 237 5.04 0.19 -31.74
N SER A 238 5.28 -0.77 -30.86
CA SER A 238 4.39 -1.85 -30.47
C SER A 238 4.38 -2.00 -28.95
N ARG A 239 3.49 -2.86 -28.42
CA ARG A 239 3.47 -3.16 -26.98
C ARG A 239 4.79 -3.72 -26.44
N ILE A 240 5.61 -4.36 -27.28
CA ILE A 240 6.84 -5.08 -26.88
C ILE A 240 8.06 -4.14 -26.90
N ASN A 241 8.22 -3.34 -27.97
CA ASN A 241 9.37 -2.45 -28.15
C ASN A 241 9.12 -1.01 -27.66
N ARG A 242 7.87 -0.64 -27.31
CA ARG A 242 7.61 0.68 -26.71
C ARG A 242 8.48 0.87 -25.47
N PRO A 243 9.07 2.06 -25.27
CA PRO A 243 9.86 2.34 -24.10
C PRO A 243 9.05 2.05 -22.82
N LYS A 244 9.65 1.29 -21.91
CA LYS A 244 9.04 1.07 -20.58
C LYS A 244 8.87 2.42 -19.88
N ARG A 245 7.88 2.48 -18.99
CA ARG A 245 7.59 3.68 -18.18
C ARG A 245 8.83 4.17 -17.41
N VAL A 246 9.60 3.23 -16.89
CA VAL A 246 10.97 3.43 -16.41
C VAL A 246 11.89 2.82 -17.46
N ASN A 247 12.61 3.66 -18.19
CA ASN A 247 13.61 3.22 -19.14
C ASN A 247 15.01 3.44 -18.55
N ASP A 248 15.53 2.40 -17.91
CA ASP A 248 16.89 2.37 -17.35
C ASP A 248 17.95 1.94 -18.39
N GLU A 249 17.54 1.74 -19.65
CA GLU A 249 18.49 1.39 -20.70
C GLU A 249 19.48 2.53 -20.91
N SER A 250 20.77 2.21 -20.77
CA SER A 250 21.86 3.14 -21.02
C SER A 250 21.76 3.62 -22.47
N ASN A 251 21.78 4.94 -22.68
CA ASN A 251 21.81 5.51 -24.01
C ASN A 251 23.17 5.17 -24.66
N ARG A 252 23.25 4.08 -25.42
CA ARG A 252 24.51 3.54 -25.96
C ARG A 252 25.18 4.44 -27.02
N ASN A 253 24.53 5.54 -27.40
CA ASN A 253 24.92 6.39 -28.52
C ASN A 253 25.72 7.65 -28.12
N GLU A 254 25.94 7.92 -26.83
CA GLU A 254 26.77 9.06 -26.38
C GLU A 254 28.11 8.58 -25.82
N VAL A 255 29.09 8.32 -26.70
CA VAL A 255 30.48 8.06 -26.32
C VAL A 255 31.21 9.40 -26.17
N SER A 256 30.94 10.12 -25.09
CA SER A 256 31.75 11.27 -24.66
C SER A 256 32.53 10.90 -23.40
N GLU A 257 33.76 11.40 -23.23
CA GLU A 257 34.53 11.24 -21.97
C GLU A 257 33.74 11.72 -20.74
N MET A 258 32.85 12.70 -20.90
CA MET A 258 31.97 13.15 -19.81
C MET A 258 30.91 12.10 -19.43
N SER A 259 30.50 11.26 -20.39
CA SER A 259 29.57 10.13 -20.16
C SER A 259 30.24 8.93 -19.51
N SER A 260 31.58 8.81 -19.54
CA SER A 260 32.29 7.79 -18.75
C SER A 260 32.51 8.23 -17.31
N MET A 261 32.67 9.54 -17.06
CA MET A 261 32.78 10.11 -15.70
C MET A 261 31.46 10.10 -14.95
N PHE A 262 30.37 10.44 -15.64
CA PHE A 262 29.00 10.42 -15.11
C PHE A 262 28.10 9.70 -16.11
N PRO A 263 27.99 8.36 -16.03
CA PRO A 263 27.07 7.65 -16.89
C PRO A 263 25.67 8.20 -16.66
N ARG A 264 25.04 8.73 -17.71
CA ARG A 264 23.60 9.06 -17.68
C ARG A 264 22.84 7.76 -17.47
N GLN A 265 22.52 7.45 -16.22
CA GLN A 265 21.68 6.33 -15.86
C GLN A 265 20.22 6.77 -16.00
N GLY A 266 19.49 6.04 -16.84
CA GLY A 266 18.08 6.29 -17.11
C GLY A 266 17.83 7.43 -18.10
N LYS A 267 16.58 7.48 -18.57
CA LYS A 267 16.07 8.52 -19.47
C LYS A 267 15.38 9.61 -18.65
N VAL A 268 15.75 10.88 -18.84
CA VAL A 268 15.06 12.01 -18.20
C VAL A 268 13.65 12.12 -18.78
N VAL A 269 12.62 12.02 -17.93
CA VAL A 269 11.21 12.13 -18.32
C VAL A 269 10.51 13.10 -17.37
N GLY A 270 9.94 14.19 -17.90
CA GLY A 270 9.15 15.16 -17.14
C GLY A 270 9.83 16.52 -16.91
N GLY A 271 9.25 17.32 -16.01
CA GLY A 271 9.79 18.62 -15.61
C GLY A 271 10.97 18.47 -14.65
N PHE A 272 11.96 19.36 -14.74
CA PHE A 272 13.10 19.39 -13.84
C PHE A 272 12.82 20.29 -12.63
N ILE A 273 13.38 19.93 -11.48
CA ILE A 273 13.40 20.80 -10.29
C ILE A 273 14.86 21.17 -10.06
N THR A 274 15.17 22.46 -10.11
CA THR A 274 16.47 22.97 -9.65
C THR A 274 16.42 23.21 -8.15
N PHE A 275 17.31 22.55 -7.42
CA PHE A 275 17.54 22.83 -6.01
C PHE A 275 18.98 23.30 -5.80
N PRO A 276 19.22 24.29 -4.94
CA PRO A 276 20.58 24.71 -4.61
C PRO A 276 21.25 23.62 -3.77
N SER A 277 22.39 23.10 -4.22
CA SER A 277 23.19 22.18 -3.41
C SER A 277 23.79 22.90 -2.20
N THR A 278 23.70 22.27 -1.04
CA THR A 278 24.35 22.74 0.18
C THR A 278 25.88 22.70 0.05
N HIS A 279 26.60 23.46 0.87
CA HIS A 279 28.07 23.46 0.86
C HIS A 279 28.65 22.05 1.13
N LEU A 280 27.99 21.28 2.00
CA LEU A 280 28.38 19.91 2.32
C LEU A 280 28.25 18.98 1.11
N GLU A 281 27.11 19.03 0.41
CA GLU A 281 26.88 18.24 -0.81
C GLU A 281 27.87 18.59 -1.91
N LYS A 282 28.18 19.88 -2.09
CA LYS A 282 29.23 20.32 -3.05
C LYS A 282 30.59 19.76 -2.69
N THR A 283 30.96 19.77 -1.41
CA THR A 283 32.23 19.21 -0.93
C THR A 283 32.28 17.69 -1.13
N GLN A 284 31.18 17.00 -0.87
CA GLN A 284 31.05 15.54 -1.08
C GLN A 284 31.14 15.17 -2.56
N ALA A 285 30.42 15.88 -3.44
CA ALA A 285 30.47 15.67 -4.88
C ALA A 285 31.88 15.94 -5.42
N HIS A 286 32.54 17.02 -4.98
CA HIS A 286 33.91 17.34 -5.35
C HIS A 286 34.89 16.22 -4.93
N ARG A 287 34.81 15.75 -3.67
CA ARG A 287 35.64 14.62 -3.19
C ARG A 287 35.38 13.33 -3.95
N TYR A 288 34.12 13.05 -4.28
CA TYR A 288 33.75 11.86 -5.04
C TYR A 288 34.41 11.87 -6.42
N VAL A 289 34.38 13.02 -7.11
CA VAL A 289 35.04 13.18 -8.42
C VAL A 289 36.55 12.99 -8.32
N LEU A 290 37.22 13.62 -7.33
CA LEU A 290 38.67 13.49 -7.18
C LEU A 290 39.11 12.03 -6.90
N LEU A 291 38.34 11.29 -6.09
CA LEU A 291 38.73 9.94 -5.66
C LEU A 291 38.34 8.84 -6.64
N ASN A 292 37.22 9.00 -7.37
CA ASN A 292 36.65 7.93 -8.18
C ASN A 292 36.79 8.16 -9.69
N CYS A 293 37.25 9.34 -10.13
CA CYS A 293 37.36 9.66 -11.54
C CYS A 293 38.81 9.52 -12.06
N ALA A 294 39.04 8.54 -12.94
CA ALA A 294 40.36 8.29 -13.51
C ALA A 294 40.93 9.49 -14.27
N SER A 295 40.09 10.27 -14.97
CA SER A 295 40.53 11.46 -15.72
C SER A 295 40.77 12.70 -14.85
N ALA A 296 40.40 12.67 -13.57
CA ALA A 296 40.76 13.72 -12.60
C ALA A 296 42.15 13.49 -11.98
N LYS A 297 42.69 12.26 -12.03
CA LYS A 297 44.01 11.91 -11.48
C LYS A 297 45.17 12.80 -11.94
N PRO A 298 45.26 13.25 -13.21
CA PRO A 298 46.36 14.11 -13.68
C PRO A 298 46.36 15.51 -13.06
N PHE A 299 45.25 15.93 -12.43
CA PHE A 299 45.07 17.27 -11.84
C PHE A 299 45.14 17.25 -10.31
N ILE A 300 45.44 16.09 -9.71
CA ILE A 300 45.57 15.88 -8.27
C ILE A 300 47.05 15.93 -7.84
N GLU A 301 47.98 15.86 -8.80
CA GLU A 301 49.40 16.19 -8.62
C GLU A 301 49.61 17.71 -8.68
#